data_AF-A0A093CAZ7-F1
#
_entry.id   AF-A0A093CAZ7-F1
#
_cell.length_a   1.000
_cell.length_b   1.000
_cell.length_c   1.000
_cell.angle_alpha   90.00
_cell.angle_beta   90.00
_cell.angle_gamma   90.00
#
_symmetry.space_group_name_H-M   'P 1'
#
loop_
_entity.id
_entity.type
_entity.pdbx_description
1 polymer ?
#
loop_
_entity_poly.entity_id
_entity_poly.type
_entity_poly.pdbx_seq_one_letter_code
_entity_poly.pdbx_strand_id
1 'polypeptide(L)' 'KFFTLRVVRHWNRLPREVVAAPSLEAFKARQDEALGNLV' A
#
# COMPACT_ATOMS: atom_id res chain seq x y z
N LYS A 1 -2.62 3.08 -18.46
CA LYS A 1 -3.64 3.04 -17.36
C LYS A 1 -4.22 1.64 -17.08
N PHE A 2 -3.69 0.55 -17.67
CA PHE A 2 -4.07 -0.83 -17.34
C PHE A 2 -3.24 -1.44 -16.19
N PHE A 3 -2.04 -0.92 -15.97
CA PHE A 3 -1.11 -1.41 -14.96
C PHE A 3 -1.65 -1.24 -13.54
N THR A 4 -2.17 -0.04 -13.22
CA THR A 4 -2.74 0.28 -11.91
C THR A 4 -3.92 -0.62 -11.56
N LEU A 5 -4.82 -0.90 -12.51
CA LEU A 5 -6.00 -1.73 -12.26
C LEU A 5 -5.63 -3.20 -12.03
N ARG A 6 -4.62 -3.72 -12.74
CA ARG A 6 -4.11 -5.08 -12.52
C ARG A 6 -3.39 -5.21 -11.19
N VAL A 7 -2.58 -4.21 -10.83
CA VAL A 7 -1.86 -4.18 -9.54
C VAL A 7 -2.85 -4.10 -8.38
N VAL A 8 -3.86 -3.23 -8.44
CA VAL A 8 -4.90 -3.12 -7.40
C VAL A 8 -5.72 -4.40 -7.26
N ARG A 9 -6.10 -5.04 -8.38
CA ARG A 9 -6.84 -6.31 -8.35
C ARG A 9 -5.99 -7.46 -7.81
N HIS A 10 -4.68 -7.44 -8.06
CA HIS A 10 -3.74 -8.43 -7.54
C HIS A 10 -3.45 -8.20 -6.05
N TRP A 11 -3.33 -6.94 -5.63
CA TRP A 11 -3.20 -6.53 -4.22
C TRP A 11 -4.35 -7.02 -3.35
N ASN A 12 -5.60 -6.94 -3.84
CA ASN A 12 -6.77 -7.47 -3.15
C ASN A 12 -6.78 -9.01 -3.02
N ARG A 13 -5.91 -9.73 -3.75
CA ARG A 13 -5.76 -11.20 -3.69
C ARG A 13 -4.47 -11.62 -2.98
N LEU A 14 -3.61 -10.68 -2.58
CA LEU A 14 -2.38 -11.02 -1.86
C LEU A 14 -2.72 -11.36 -0.40
N PRO A 15 -2.06 -12.38 0.18
CA PRO A 15 -2.22 -12.69 1.59
C PRO A 15 -1.87 -11.46 2.43
N ARG A 16 -2.73 -11.10 3.37
CA ARG A 16 -2.57 -9.95 4.28
C ARG A 16 -1.23 -9.97 5.03
N GLU A 17 -0.61 -11.15 5.15
CA GLU A 17 0.70 -11.39 5.72
C GLU A 17 1.86 -10.90 4.82
N VAL A 18 1.76 -11.06 3.50
CA VAL A 18 2.72 -10.48 2.53
C VAL A 18 2.55 -8.96 2.44
N VAL A 19 1.33 -8.48 2.70
CA VAL A 19 0.96 -7.06 2.77
C VAL A 19 1.40 -6.41 4.12
N ALA A 20 1.94 -7.20 5.05
CA ALA A 20 2.44 -6.74 6.35
C ALA A 20 3.95 -6.97 6.51
N ALA A 21 4.71 -6.99 5.40
CA ALA A 21 6.16 -6.98 5.47
C ALA A 21 6.65 -5.67 6.15
N PRO A 22 7.76 -5.69 6.89
CA PRO A 22 8.31 -4.51 7.57
C PRO A 22 8.47 -3.28 6.66
N SER A 23 8.76 -3.52 5.37
CA SER A 23 8.88 -2.48 4.35
C SER A 23 7.55 -1.80 3.99
N LEU A 24 6.44 -2.53 4.06
CA LEU A 24 5.12 -2.02 3.68
C LEU A 24 4.43 -1.30 4.84
N GLU A 25 4.63 -1.76 6.08
CA GLU A 25 4.22 -1.00 7.27
C GLU A 25 5.01 0.32 7.36
N ALA A 26 6.32 0.30 7.07
CA ALA A 26 7.12 1.52 6.96
C ALA A 26 6.64 2.44 5.82
N PHE A 27 6.18 1.86 4.70
CA PHE A 27 5.62 2.62 3.57
C PHE A 27 4.25 3.23 3.90
N LYS A 28 3.37 2.49 4.60
CA LYS A 28 2.08 3.02 5.10
C LYS A 28 2.29 4.11 6.12
N ALA A 29 3.21 3.94 7.08
CA ALA A 29 3.54 4.96 8.07
C ALA A 29 4.01 6.27 7.40
N ARG A 30 4.85 6.18 6.36
CA ARG A 30 5.25 7.34 5.56
C ARG A 30 4.10 7.92 4.73
N GLN A 31 3.16 7.11 4.28
CA GLN A 31 1.96 7.59 3.59
C GLN A 31 0.99 8.31 4.54
N ASP A 32 0.71 7.74 5.70
CA ASP A 32 -0.10 8.36 6.74
C ASP A 32 0.53 9.68 7.23
N GLU A 33 1.86 9.73 7.38
CA GLU A 33 2.59 10.97 7.66
C GLU A 33 2.42 11.99 6.53
N ALA A 34 2.59 11.59 5.26
CA ALA A 34 2.43 12.48 4.12
C ALA A 34 0.99 12.97 3.92
N LEU A 35 -0.01 12.13 4.22
CA LEU A 35 -1.42 12.46 4.15
C LEU A 35 -1.88 13.30 5.36
N GLY A 36 -1.32 13.06 6.54
CA GLY A 36 -1.57 13.87 7.74
C GLY A 36 -0.94 15.26 7.69
N ASN A 37 0.14 15.41 6.91
CA ASN A 37 0.76 16.71 6.61
C ASN A 37 0.03 17.50 5.49
N LEU A 38 -1.11 17.00 5.01
CA LEU A 38 -1.96 17.64 4.00
C LEU A 38 -3.18 18.34 4.65
N VAL A 39 -3.00 18.83 5.89
CA VAL A 39 -3.90 19.72 6.64
C VAL A 39 -3.31 21.12 6.72
#